data_AF-A0A399RZ98-F1
#
_entry.id   AF-A0A399RZ98-F1
#
_cell.length_a   1.000
_cell.length_b   1.000
_cell.length_c   1.000
_cell.angle_alpha   90.00
_cell.angle_beta   90.00
_cell.angle_gamma   90.00
#
_symmetry.space_group_name_H-M   'P 1'
#
loop_
_entity.id
_entity.type
_entity.pdbx_description
1 polymer ?
#
loop_
_entity_poly.entity_id
_entity_poly.type
_entity_poly.pdbx_seq_one_letter_code
_entity_poly.pdbx_strand_id
1 'polypeptide(L)' 'MIKTSTQNELIQYVYDELAEDACTQLESAFMQDTELAEGCSELLRLQQLLDGASKVPSKRSVQNILNYSKSLSLQS' A
#
# COMPACT_ATOMS: atom_id res chain seq x y z
N MET A 1 21.16 11.92 -13.23
CA MET A 1 20.37 11.40 -12.08
C MET A 1 19.86 10.03 -12.48
N ILE A 2 20.45 8.92 -11.99
CA ILE A 2 20.33 7.63 -12.72
C ILE A 2 20.03 6.40 -11.83
N LYS A 3 19.69 6.52 -10.53
CA LYS A 3 19.27 5.32 -9.74
C LYS A 3 18.17 5.55 -8.71
N THR A 4 18.11 6.71 -8.08
CA THR A 4 17.12 7.00 -7.02
C THR A 4 15.73 7.38 -7.54
N SER A 5 15.61 7.92 -8.76
CA SER A 5 14.30 8.27 -9.33
C SER A 5 13.46 7.03 -9.57
N THR A 6 14.05 6.00 -10.20
CA THR A 6 13.39 4.75 -10.56
C THR A 6 12.89 3.98 -9.35
N GLN A 7 13.66 3.92 -8.26
CA GLN A 7 13.21 3.26 -7.03
C GLN A 7 12.05 3.98 -6.35
N ASN A 8 12.02 5.31 -6.39
CA ASN A 8 10.94 6.08 -5.79
C ASN A 8 9.64 5.94 -6.60
N GLU A 9 9.76 5.92 -7.93
CA GLU A 9 8.66 5.65 -8.86
C GLU A 9 8.08 4.25 -8.65
N LEU A 10 8.92 3.23 -8.43
CA LEU A 10 8.46 1.88 -8.09
C LEU A 10 7.65 1.83 -6.78
N ILE A 11 8.12 2.54 -5.75
CA ILE A 11 7.39 2.59 -4.46
C ILE A 11 6.04 3.28 -4.67
N GLN A 12 6.01 4.42 -5.36
CA GLN A 12 4.77 5.12 -5.67
C GLN A 12 3.81 4.26 -6.49
N TYR A 13 4.32 3.50 -7.46
CA TYR A 13 3.52 2.55 -8.25
C TYR A 13 2.91 1.46 -7.38
N VAL A 14 3.66 0.87 -6.44
CA VAL A 14 3.16 -0.18 -5.52
C VAL A 14 2.03 0.31 -4.61
N TYR A 15 2.01 1.60 -4.27
CA TYR A 15 0.98 2.20 -3.42
C TYR A 15 -0.09 2.99 -4.19
N ASP A 16 -0.15 2.87 -5.52
CA ASP A 16 -1.07 3.62 -6.39
C ASP A 16 -0.94 5.16 -6.24
N GLU A 17 0.26 5.66 -5.91
CA GLU A 17 0.58 7.08 -5.72
C GLU A 17 1.29 7.71 -6.93
N LEU A 18 1.58 6.91 -7.97
CA LEU A 18 2.25 7.38 -9.18
C LEU A 18 1.23 8.01 -10.14
N ALA A 19 1.63 9.10 -10.82
CA ALA A 19 0.78 9.75 -11.81
C ALA A 19 0.52 8.81 -13.02
N GLU A 20 -0.67 8.89 -13.62
CA GLU A 20 -1.13 7.95 -14.65
C GLU A 20 -0.22 7.91 -15.90
N ASP A 21 0.31 9.08 -16.28
CA ASP A 21 1.27 9.22 -17.37
C ASP A 21 2.63 8.57 -17.06
N ALA A 22 3.06 8.66 -15.80
CA ALA A 22 4.28 8.00 -15.31
C ALA A 22 4.07 6.49 -15.13
N CYS A 23 2.89 6.03 -14.69
CA CYS A 23 2.52 4.61 -14.64
C CYS A 23 2.65 3.97 -16.02
N THR A 24 2.08 4.58 -17.05
CA THR A 24 2.11 4.03 -18.42
C THR A 24 3.54 3.91 -18.96
N GLN A 25 4.40 4.90 -18.63
CA GLN A 25 5.82 4.88 -18.98
C GLN A 25 6.58 3.78 -18.22
N LEU A 26 6.29 3.60 -16.94
CA LEU A 26 6.91 2.60 -16.10
C LEU A 26 6.51 1.17 -16.53
N GLU A 27 5.23 0.96 -16.87
CA GLU A 27 4.75 -0.31 -17.43
C GLU A 27 5.44 -0.64 -18.76
N SER A 28 5.63 0.36 -19.61
CA SER A 28 6.39 0.20 -20.86
C SER A 28 7.85 -0.17 -20.59
N ALA A 29 8.46 0.36 -19.52
CA ALA A 29 9.82 0.03 -19.10
C ALA A 29 9.92 -1.41 -18.58
N PHE A 30 8.92 -1.91 -17.84
CA PHE A 30 8.89 -3.31 -17.39
C PHE A 30 8.94 -4.33 -18.54
N MET A 31 8.38 -3.99 -19.71
CA MET A 31 8.43 -4.87 -20.88
C MET A 31 9.83 -4.99 -21.49
N GLN A 32 10.70 -4.00 -21.24
CA GLN A 32 12.05 -3.92 -21.81
C GLN A 32 13.14 -4.29 -20.81
N ASP A 33 12.87 -4.09 -19.51
CA ASP A 33 13.80 -4.31 -18.42
C ASP A 33 13.23 -5.33 -17.42
N THR A 34 13.72 -6.56 -17.53
CA THR A 34 13.32 -7.68 -16.67
C THR A 34 13.81 -7.51 -15.24
N GLU A 35 14.98 -6.90 -15.02
CA GLU A 35 15.50 -6.67 -13.66
C GLU A 35 14.61 -5.66 -12.91
N LEU A 36 14.17 -4.62 -13.62
CA LEU A 36 13.23 -3.64 -13.10
C LEU A 36 11.87 -4.27 -12.76
N ALA A 37 11.35 -5.13 -13.64
CA ALA A 37 10.09 -5.84 -13.42
C ALA A 37 10.17 -6.81 -12.23
N GLU A 38 11.26 -7.55 -12.09
CA GLU A 38 11.51 -8.45 -10.96
C GLU A 38 11.55 -7.67 -9.64
N GLY A 39 12.25 -6.54 -9.60
CA GLY A 39 12.30 -5.65 -8.43
C GLY A 39 10.92 -5.12 -8.03
N CYS A 40 10.08 -4.75 -9.00
CA CYS A 40 8.69 -4.36 -8.72
C CYS A 40 7.86 -5.52 -8.14
N SER A 41 8.04 -6.74 -8.65
CA SER A 41 7.35 -7.93 -8.17
C SER A 41 7.72 -8.25 -6.71
N GLU A 42 9.00 -8.09 -6.34
CA GLU A 42 9.46 -8.26 -4.97
C GLU A 42 8.83 -7.25 -4.02
N LEU A 43 8.74 -5.98 -4.43
CA LEU A 43 8.10 -4.93 -3.64
C LEU A 43 6.60 -5.19 -3.41
N LEU A 44 5.86 -5.61 -4.45
CA LEU A 44 4.45 -6.01 -4.33
C LEU A 44 4.28 -7.19 -3.37
N ARG A 45 5.18 -8.17 -3.43
CA ARG A 45 5.16 -9.31 -2.50
C ARG A 45 5.42 -8.89 -1.07
N LEU A 46 6.37 -7.97 -0.84
CA LEU A 46 6.66 -7.43 0.49
C LEU A 46 5.47 -6.65 1.04
N GLN A 47 4.81 -5.82 0.22
CA GLN A 47 3.59 -5.10 0.61
C GLN A 47 2.51 -6.07 1.10
N GLN A 48 2.22 -7.13 0.34
CA GLN A 48 1.25 -8.14 0.73
C GLN A 48 1.59 -8.84 2.05
N LEU A 49 2.88 -9.12 2.30
CA LEU A 49 3.34 -9.68 3.57
C LEU A 49 3.15 -8.71 4.74
N LEU A 50 3.42 -7.42 4.51
CA LEU A 50 3.23 -6.37 5.53
C LEU A 50 1.75 -6.14 5.84
N ASP A 51 0.88 -6.15 4.82
CA ASP A 51 -0.57 -6.06 4.99
C ASP A 51 -1.09 -7.25 5.80
N GLY A 52 -0.61 -8.46 5.51
CA GLY A 52 -0.93 -9.66 6.27
C GLY A 52 -0.43 -9.64 7.73
N ALA A 53 0.66 -8.92 8.00
CA ALA A 53 1.20 -8.72 9.34
C ALA A 53 0.48 -7.62 10.13
N SER A 54 -0.38 -6.83 9.48
CA SER A 54 -1.09 -5.73 10.10
C SER A 54 -1.98 -6.22 11.25
N LYS A 55 -1.74 -5.66 12.45
CA LYS A 55 -2.51 -6.01 13.64
C LYS A 55 -3.85 -5.33 13.61
N VAL A 56 -4.92 -6.11 13.57
CA VAL A 56 -6.28 -5.60 13.77
C VAL A 56 -6.61 -5.45 15.26
N PRO A 57 -7.43 -4.45 15.64
CA PRO A 57 -7.91 -4.35 17.01
C PRO A 57 -8.68 -5.60 17.42
N SER A 58 -8.56 -5.99 18.69
CA SER A 58 -9.31 -7.14 19.20
C SER A 58 -10.82 -6.90 19.10
N LYS A 59 -11.61 -7.96 18.90
CA LYS A 59 -13.08 -7.90 18.91
C LYS A 59 -13.62 -7.19 20.16
N ARG A 60 -12.97 -7.41 21.31
CA ARG A 60 -13.32 -6.76 22.58
C ARG A 60 -13.12 -5.25 22.52
N SER A 61 -11.99 -4.79 21.99
CA SER A 61 -11.70 -3.35 21.83
C SER A 61 -12.74 -2.67 20.93
N VAL A 62 -13.08 -3.30 19.80
CA VAL A 62 -14.11 -2.80 18.88
C VAL A 62 -15.47 -2.73 19.59
N GLN A 63 -15.87 -3.78 20.31
CA GLN A 63 -17.14 -3.81 21.01
C GLN A 63 -17.24 -2.74 22.09
N ASN A 64 -16.15 -2.50 22.83
CA ASN A 64 -16.10 -1.45 23.86
C ASN A 64 -16.34 -0.06 23.25
N ILE A 65 -15.70 0.25 22.12
CA ILE A 65 -15.87 1.53 21.42
C ILE A 65 -17.32 1.69 20.93
N LEU A 66 -17.88 0.65 20.30
CA LEU A 66 -19.27 0.68 19.81
C LEU A 66 -20.28 0.86 20.94
N ASN A 67 -20.08 0.17 22.06
CA ASN A 67 -20.95 0.28 23.23
C ASN A 67 -20.91 1.69 23.83
N TYR A 68 -19.71 2.28 23.96
CA TYR A 68 -19.55 3.63 24.45
C TYR A 68 -20.24 4.66 23.55
N SER A 69 -20.04 4.56 22.23
CA SER A 69 -20.70 5.46 21.27
C SER A 69 -22.23 5.37 21.36
N LYS A 70 -22.78 4.15 21.47
CA LYS A 70 -24.22 3.95 21.66
C LYS A 70 -24.73 4.55 22.98
N SER A 71 -24.03 4.31 24.09
CA SER A 71 -24.43 4.88 25.38
C SER A 71 -24.38 6.40 25.39
N LEU A 72 -23.40 7.00 24.71
CA LEU A 72 -23.30 8.45 24.58
C LEU A 72 -24.48 9.02 23.76
N SER A 73 -24.84 8.38 22.65
CA SER A 73 -26.00 8.79 21.84
C SER A 73 -27.35 8.62 22.53
N LEU A 74 -27.43 7.76 23.54
CA LEU A 74 -28.64 7.55 24.36
C LEU A 74 -28.73 8.54 25.54
N GLN A 75 -27.65 9.27 25.83
CA GLN A 75 -27.58 10.27 26.89
C GLN A 75 -27.81 11.71 26.39
N SER A 76 -27.82 11.92 25.07
CA SER A 76 -28.17 13.16 24.37
C SER A 76 -29.63 13.17 23.93
#